data_AF-A0A9X9F0H1-F1
#
_entry.id   AF-A0A9X9F0H1-F1
#
_cell.length_a   1.000
_cell.length_b   1.000
_cell.length_c   1.000
_cell.angle_alpha   90.00
_cell.angle_beta   90.00
_cell.angle_gamma   90.00
#
_symmetry.space_group_name_H-M   'P 1'
#
loop_
_entity.id
_entity.type
_entity.pdbx_description
1 polymer ?
#
loop_
_entity_poly.entity_id
_entity_poly.type
_entity_poly.pdbx_seq_one_letter_code
_entity_poly.pdbx_strand_id
1 'polypeptide(L)' 'LHIDDSDLDTIGGWLLSQAVDLNIEAGYSIEYAGFQFKVLELDGHQVKKVAVHKLDIKKEL' A
#
# COMPACT_ATOMS: atom_id res chain seq x y z
N LEU A 1 10.01 -7.39 10.14
CA LEU A 1 9.59 -6.49 9.05
C LEU A 1 10.00 -5.10 9.47
N HIS A 2 11.01 -4.54 8.83
CA HIS A 2 11.48 -3.18 9.11
C HIS A 2 11.06 -2.35 7.90
N ILE A 3 10.01 -1.55 8.07
CA ILE A 3 9.71 -0.46 7.15
C ILE A 3 10.52 0.73 7.67
N ASP A 4 11.29 1.38 6.81
CA ASP A 4 12.03 2.59 7.15
C ASP A 4 11.06 3.77 7.09
N ASP A 5 10.42 4.07 8.22
CA ASP A 5 9.30 5.03 8.38
C ASP A 5 9.75 6.29 9.15
N SER A 6 10.98 6.80 8.96
CA SER A 6 11.45 7.93 9.79
C SER A 6 10.61 9.21 9.65
N ASP A 7 9.82 9.36 8.58
CA ASP A 7 8.97 10.54 8.32
C ASP A 7 7.57 10.22 7.77
N LEU A 8 7.10 8.96 7.86
CA LEU A 8 5.81 8.53 7.29
C LEU A 8 4.86 7.99 8.35
N ASP A 9 4.01 8.87 8.89
CA ASP A 9 3.11 8.55 10.01
C ASP A 9 1.83 7.80 9.62
N THR A 10 1.55 7.66 8.31
CA THR A 10 0.26 7.10 7.82
C THR A 10 0.47 6.09 6.71
N ILE A 11 -0.41 5.07 6.67
CA ILE A 11 -0.40 4.06 5.61
C ILE A 11 -0.60 4.66 4.22
N GLY A 12 -1.33 5.77 4.11
CA GLY A 12 -1.52 6.50 2.85
C GLY A 12 -0.22 7.17 2.39
N GLY A 13 0.49 7.84 3.29
CA GLY A 13 1.81 8.42 3.02
C GLY A 13 2.84 7.36 2.64
N TRP A 14 2.84 6.23 3.36
CA TRP A 14 3.67 5.07 3.02
C TRP A 14 3.36 4.51 1.63
N LEU A 15 2.09 4.31 1.27
CA LEU A 15 1.72 3.83 -0.07
C LEU A 15 2.18 4.77 -1.19
N LEU A 16 2.08 6.08 -0.98
CA LEU A 16 2.56 7.09 -1.93
C LEU A 16 4.09 7.04 -2.06
N SER A 17 4.83 6.81 -0.97
CA SER A 17 6.29 6.68 -1.01
C SER A 17 6.78 5.41 -1.70
N GLN A 18 5.95 4.37 -1.81
CA GLN A 18 6.29 3.17 -2.58
C GLN A 18 6.16 3.35 -4.09
N ALA A 19 5.54 4.45 -4.54
CA ALA A 19 5.22 4.67 -5.95
C ALA A 19 5.80 5.98 -6.48
N VAL A 20 6.98 6.40 -5.99
CA VAL A 20 7.61 7.72 -6.24
C VAL A 20 7.67 8.12 -7.72
N ASP A 21 7.69 7.15 -8.65
CA ASP A 21 7.74 7.38 -10.11
C ASP A 21 6.42 7.06 -10.85
N LEU A 22 5.34 6.71 -10.13
CA LEU A 22 4.06 6.31 -10.69
C LEU A 22 2.96 7.29 -10.24
N ASN A 23 2.18 7.78 -11.21
CA ASN A 23 0.90 8.40 -10.90
C ASN A 23 -0.03 7.32 -10.32
N ILE A 24 -0.12 7.23 -8.99
CA ILE A 24 -1.05 6.32 -8.33
C ILE A 24 -2.47 6.74 -8.69
N GLU A 25 -3.26 5.78 -9.16
CA GLU A 25 -4.69 5.92 -9.36
C GLU A 25 -5.45 4.91 -8.49
N ALA A 26 -6.76 5.13 -8.33
CA ALA A 26 -7.62 4.16 -7.67
C ALA A 26 -7.53 2.81 -8.37
N GLY A 27 -7.31 1.74 -7.60
CA GLY A 27 -7.04 0.41 -8.11
C GLY A 27 -5.58 -0.02 -8.01
N TYR A 28 -4.63 0.92 -7.85
CA TYR A 28 -3.24 0.59 -7.57
C TYR A 28 -3.13 -0.33 -6.35
N SER A 29 -2.33 -1.38 -6.48
CA SER A 29 -2.15 -2.37 -5.43
C SER A 29 -0.68 -2.74 -5.28
N ILE A 30 -0.24 -2.93 -4.03
CA ILE A 30 1.09 -3.43 -3.69
C ILE A 30 0.97 -4.58 -2.70
N GLU A 31 1.86 -5.56 -2.83
CA GLU A 31 1.98 -6.65 -1.89
C GLU A 31 3.17 -6.41 -0.96
N TYR A 32 2.93 -6.45 0.34
CA TYR A 32 3.95 -6.27 1.36
C TYR A 32 3.62 -7.14 2.58
N ALA A 33 4.63 -7.83 3.12
CA ALA A 33 4.50 -8.63 4.34
C ALA A 33 3.38 -9.70 4.32
N GLY A 34 3.05 -10.27 3.15
CA GLY A 34 1.96 -11.23 3.02
C GLY A 34 0.56 -10.58 3.08
N PHE A 35 0.48 -9.29 2.80
CA PHE A 35 -0.77 -8.57 2.60
C PHE A 35 -0.73 -7.87 1.25
N GLN A 36 -1.90 -7.71 0.64
CA GLN A 36 -2.12 -6.83 -0.49
C GLN A 36 -2.84 -5.58 0.00
N PHE A 37 -2.28 -4.43 -0.32
CA PHE A 37 -2.85 -3.12 -0.06
C PHE A 37 -3.35 -2.56 -1.38
N LYS A 38 -4.62 -2.20 -1.47
CA LYS A 38 -5.25 -1.63 -2.67
C LYS A 38 -5.83 -0.27 -2.36
N VAL A 39 -5.44 0.74 -3.13
CA VAL A 39 -6.03 2.08 -3.07
C VAL A 39 -7.44 2.02 -3.64
N LEU A 40 -8.44 2.33 -2.82
CA LEU A 40 -9.84 2.39 -3.25
C LEU A 40 -10.27 3.80 -3.63
N GLU A 41 -9.71 4.81 -2.95
CA GLU A 41 -10.12 6.20 -3.12
C GLU A 41 -8.93 7.14 -2.91
N LEU A 42 -8.79 8.06 -3.86
CA LEU A 42 -7.85 9.18 -3.86
C LEU A 42 -8.63 10.49 -3.97
N ASP A 43 -8.12 11.51 -3.29
CA ASP A 43 -8.57 12.89 -3.39
C ASP A 43 -7.32 13.76 -3.61
N GLY A 44 -7.04 14.06 -4.87
CA GLY A 44 -5.73 14.57 -5.29
C GLY A 44 -4.60 13.61 -4.89
N HIS A 45 -3.62 14.12 -4.14
CA HIS A 45 -2.49 13.34 -3.62
C HIS A 45 -2.77 12.68 -2.27
N GLN A 46 -4.01 12.72 -1.76
CA GLN A 46 -4.36 12.11 -0.48
C GLN A 46 -5.07 10.77 -0.69
N VAL A 47 -4.48 9.69 -0.21
CA VAL A 47 -5.15 8.39 -0.10
C VAL A 47 -6.21 8.48 1.01
N LYS A 48 -7.49 8.28 0.65
CA LYS A 48 -8.61 8.32 1.60
C LYS A 48 -8.99 6.95 2.11
N LYS A 49 -8.90 5.93 1.25
CA LYS A 49 -9.30 4.55 1.57
C LYS A 49 -8.35 3.53 0.95
N VAL A 50 -7.99 2.56 1.77
CA VAL A 50 -7.15 1.41 1.40
C VAL A 50 -7.87 0.14 1.84
N ALA A 51 -8.03 -0.80 0.92
CA ALA A 51 -8.39 -2.17 1.25
C ALA A 51 -7.12 -2.96 1.58
N VAL A 52 -7.18 -3.81 2.60
CA VAL A 52 -6.10 -4.70 2.98
C VAL A 52 -6.62 -6.12 2.95
N HIS A 53 -5.96 -6.97 2.15
CA HIS A 53 -6.26 -8.39 2.06
C HIS A 53 -5.05 -9.17 2.54
N LYS A 54 -5.26 -10.09 3.49
CA LYS A 54 -4.22 -11.06 3.83
C LYS A 54 -4.05 -12.02 2.66
N LEU A 55 -2.82 -12.18 2.20
CA LEU A 55 -2.50 -13.18 1.21
C LEU A 55 -2.34 -14.50 1.93
N ASP A 56 -3.13 -15.49 1.54
CA ASP A 56 -2.90 -16.85 1.98
C ASP A 56 -1.57 -17.31 1.40
N ILE A 57 -0.56 -17.44 2.27
CA ILE A 57 0.69 -18.07 1.90
C ILE A 57 0.32 -19.51 1.55
N LYS A 58 0.30 -19.84 0.27
CA LYS A 58 0.29 -21.25 -0.13
C LYS A 58 1.52 -21.86 0.51
N LYS A 59 1.31 -22.69 1.54
CA LYS A 59 2.33 -23.65 1.95
C LYS A 59 2.58 -24.50 0.72
N GLU A 60 3.70 -24.29 0.05
CA GLU A 60 4.24 -25.31 -0.83
C GLU A 60 4.38 -26.58 0.03
N LEU A 61 3.62 -27.61 -0.36
CA LEU A 61 3.62 -28.94 0.26
C LEU A 61 4.82 -29.73 -0.24
#